data_AF-A0A3D6DGY0-F1
#
_entry.id   AF-A0A3D6DGY0-F1
#
_cell.length_a   1.000
_cell.length_b   1.000
_cell.length_c   1.000
_cell.angle_alpha   90.00
_cell.angle_beta   90.00
_cell.angle_gamma   90.00
#
_symmetry.space_group_name_H-M   'P 1'
#
loop_
_entity.id
_entity.type
_entity.pdbx_description
1 polymer ?
#
loop_
_entity_poly.entity_id
_entity_poly.type
_entity_poly.pdbx_seq_one_letter_code
_entity_poly.pdbx_strand_id
1 'polypeptide(L)'
;AQIFDAMEILNADFRKLNADTGQIVAGFVDIAADVDVEFRLAKRDPSGNCHSGINRLQDELTYEGNNEMKQLIHWPRNSYMNVYVAASAAGAAGYTNYPSDWGANTDGIVLKHDYVGSIGTSNTYRSRTLTHECGHWLNLPHTWGSSNNPNEEENCDVDDGVEDTPLCLGSPVGFCDPERTTCGTLDNVQNYMEYSYCSKMYTLGQRARMRTALNNSLADRDELWTPQNLEDTGVFEEELLCRAEFTVDRNEVCLGNPVQFTDASFFGVTGWSWDFGDGTVLEGSSDSDQNPSHVYAEAGEYEVYLTVSNETGAVTSLDPMVISVLDDGMLPSPMVEGFEAGSGPWSEGQWEVQTLSGQPWQIRETTGYSGSRSLYVRNRQNEGGEITRTTSTTYDASGMAAVFISYKYAYSHRTTGETDDRLKLQVSKDCGDTWNTRQFHRGIIDLPTAEDHGGNFYPSGTDEWTGHLEEVNNEIYMVPNLRVRFEFESKGGNNVFIDDINVYGVDSLGNVQSFVEDMASKGLSLDVFPNPSDGAATVAAFWPGSEAVLSVRDATGRLVYREPLIGNGGRRVSLTGLAPGVHFIGLSSESRQTVQRLLVLR
;
A
#
# COMPACT_ATOMS: atom_id res chain seq x y z
N ALA A 1 -9.94 -14.00 -15.27
CA ALA A 1 -9.57 -15.27 -15.93
C ALA A 1 -9.54 -16.45 -14.95
N GLN A 2 -8.56 -16.55 -14.04
CA GLN A 2 -8.38 -17.74 -13.17
C GLN A 2 -9.63 -18.13 -12.34
N ILE A 3 -10.38 -17.16 -11.80
CA ILE A 3 -11.63 -17.41 -11.07
C ILE A 3 -12.72 -18.00 -11.98
N PHE A 4 -12.87 -17.48 -13.21
CA PHE A 4 -13.86 -17.99 -14.17
C PHE A 4 -13.54 -19.41 -14.61
N ASP A 5 -12.26 -19.72 -14.86
CA ASP A 5 -11.80 -21.08 -15.15
C ASP A 5 -12.13 -22.07 -14.00
N ALA A 6 -11.97 -21.63 -12.73
CA ALA A 6 -12.39 -22.42 -11.57
C ALA A 6 -13.91 -22.65 -11.53
N MET A 7 -14.72 -21.65 -11.90
CA MET A 7 -16.18 -21.75 -11.95
C MET A 7 -16.64 -22.71 -13.06
N GLU A 8 -16.00 -22.69 -14.23
CA GLU A 8 -16.28 -23.62 -15.32
C GLU A 8 -15.99 -25.07 -14.91
N ILE A 9 -14.84 -25.28 -14.28
CA ILE A 9 -14.43 -26.56 -13.70
C ILE A 9 -15.45 -27.06 -12.67
N LEU A 10 -15.80 -26.22 -11.71
CA LEU A 10 -16.73 -26.56 -10.64
C LEU A 10 -18.10 -26.98 -11.21
N ASN A 11 -18.63 -26.21 -12.16
CA ASN A 11 -19.87 -26.55 -12.84
C ASN A 11 -19.77 -27.84 -13.65
N ALA A 12 -18.66 -28.06 -14.36
CA ALA A 12 -18.46 -29.30 -15.10
C ALA A 12 -18.45 -30.53 -14.18
N ASP A 13 -17.81 -30.44 -13.02
CA ASP A 13 -17.72 -31.55 -12.06
C ASP A 13 -19.07 -31.86 -11.40
N PHE A 14 -19.77 -30.82 -10.91
CA PHE A 14 -21.06 -30.99 -10.26
C PHE A 14 -22.16 -31.41 -11.24
N ARG A 15 -21.97 -31.20 -12.55
CA ARG A 15 -22.88 -31.65 -13.60
C ARG A 15 -22.43 -32.92 -14.33
N LYS A 16 -21.29 -33.52 -13.92
CA LYS A 16 -20.67 -34.68 -14.60
C LYS A 16 -20.45 -34.44 -16.11
N LEU A 17 -20.12 -33.21 -16.46
CA LEU A 17 -19.79 -32.76 -17.82
C LEU A 17 -18.28 -32.71 -18.08
N ASN A 18 -17.46 -32.96 -17.06
CA ASN A 18 -16.02 -33.05 -17.17
C ASN A 18 -15.60 -34.23 -18.08
N ALA A 19 -14.72 -33.97 -19.05
CA ALA A 19 -14.37 -34.92 -20.11
C ALA A 19 -13.64 -36.17 -19.60
N ASP A 20 -12.95 -36.07 -18.47
CA ASP A 20 -12.22 -37.15 -17.83
C ASP A 20 -13.13 -38.17 -17.13
N THR A 21 -14.44 -37.94 -17.02
CA THR A 21 -15.42 -38.97 -16.60
C THR A 21 -15.35 -40.26 -17.43
N GLY A 22 -14.89 -40.19 -18.68
CA GLY A 22 -14.63 -41.37 -19.51
C GLY A 22 -13.49 -42.27 -19.01
N GLN A 23 -12.74 -41.82 -18.00
CA GLN A 23 -11.62 -42.55 -17.37
C GLN A 23 -11.98 -43.09 -15.97
N ILE A 24 -13.26 -43.04 -15.59
CA ILE A 24 -13.72 -43.64 -14.33
C ILE A 24 -13.50 -45.16 -14.41
N VAL A 25 -12.90 -45.72 -13.36
CA VAL A 25 -12.66 -47.17 -13.28
C VAL A 25 -13.97 -47.94 -13.29
N ALA A 26 -13.99 -49.09 -13.96
CA ALA A 26 -15.21 -49.84 -14.27
C ALA A 26 -16.10 -50.13 -13.04
N GLY A 27 -15.51 -50.31 -11.85
CA GLY A 27 -16.25 -50.56 -10.61
C GLY A 27 -17.11 -49.40 -10.12
N PHE A 28 -16.86 -48.16 -10.59
CA PHE A 28 -17.55 -46.96 -10.11
C PHE A 28 -18.34 -46.22 -11.20
N VAL A 29 -18.32 -46.69 -12.45
CA VAL A 29 -19.02 -46.03 -13.57
C VAL A 29 -20.52 -45.89 -13.30
N ASP A 30 -21.16 -46.95 -12.79
CA ASP A 30 -22.62 -47.00 -12.59
C ASP A 30 -23.10 -46.15 -11.41
N ILE A 31 -22.19 -45.76 -10.50
CA ILE A 31 -22.51 -44.92 -9.34
C ILE A 31 -22.05 -43.47 -9.51
N ALA A 32 -21.39 -43.12 -10.63
CA ALA A 32 -20.93 -41.74 -10.85
C ALA A 32 -22.10 -40.78 -11.14
N ALA A 33 -22.18 -39.68 -10.40
CA ALA A 33 -23.37 -38.82 -10.35
C ALA A 33 -23.22 -37.46 -11.06
N ASP A 34 -24.27 -37.05 -11.79
CA ASP A 34 -24.61 -35.63 -11.99
C ASP A 34 -25.30 -35.16 -10.70
N VAL A 35 -24.68 -34.24 -9.95
CA VAL A 35 -25.21 -33.74 -8.68
C VAL A 35 -26.44 -32.87 -8.91
N ASP A 36 -26.58 -32.28 -10.10
CA ASP A 36 -27.63 -31.35 -10.51
C ASP A 36 -27.58 -30.01 -9.76
N VAL A 37 -26.37 -29.46 -9.62
CA VAL A 37 -26.10 -28.15 -8.99
C VAL A 37 -25.28 -27.29 -9.96
N GLU A 38 -25.64 -26.01 -10.06
CA GLU A 38 -24.95 -25.01 -10.87
C GLU A 38 -24.54 -23.84 -9.97
N PHE A 39 -23.33 -23.33 -10.18
CA PHE A 39 -22.75 -22.21 -9.45
C PHE A 39 -22.62 -21.01 -10.39
N ARG A 40 -23.04 -19.83 -9.91
CA ARG A 40 -22.98 -18.58 -10.65
C ARG A 40 -22.38 -17.50 -9.76
N LEU A 41 -21.52 -16.66 -10.33
CA LEU A 41 -21.12 -15.43 -9.66
C LEU A 41 -22.35 -14.53 -9.55
N ALA A 42 -22.58 -13.95 -8.39
CA ALA A 42 -23.65 -12.97 -8.21
C ALA A 42 -23.37 -11.73 -9.05
N LYS A 43 -24.43 -11.08 -9.52
CA LYS A 43 -24.38 -9.84 -10.28
C LYS A 43 -24.78 -8.61 -9.45
N ARG A 44 -25.25 -8.86 -8.24
CA ARG A 44 -25.62 -7.85 -7.25
C ARG A 44 -24.92 -8.12 -5.92
N ASP A 45 -24.54 -7.05 -5.24
CA ASP A 45 -24.09 -7.10 -3.86
C ASP A 45 -25.30 -7.26 -2.89
N PRO A 46 -25.07 -7.47 -1.58
CA PRO A 46 -26.15 -7.59 -0.61
C PRO A 46 -27.03 -6.34 -0.45
N SER A 47 -26.60 -5.19 -0.95
CA SER A 47 -27.38 -3.95 -0.97
C SER A 47 -28.20 -3.79 -2.27
N GLY A 48 -28.09 -4.75 -3.19
CA GLY A 48 -28.78 -4.76 -4.49
C GLY A 48 -28.06 -3.97 -5.59
N ASN A 49 -26.85 -3.46 -5.34
CA ASN A 49 -26.07 -2.73 -6.33
C ASN A 49 -25.40 -3.69 -7.31
N CYS A 50 -25.22 -3.25 -8.55
CA CYS A 50 -24.44 -3.96 -9.56
C CYS A 50 -23.02 -4.29 -9.04
N HIS A 51 -22.63 -5.57 -9.13
CA HIS A 51 -21.34 -6.06 -8.64
C HIS A 51 -20.89 -7.32 -9.40
N SER A 52 -19.59 -7.46 -9.63
CA SER A 52 -19.00 -8.60 -10.37
C SER A 52 -19.08 -9.98 -9.67
N GLY A 53 -19.61 -10.03 -8.45
CA GLY A 53 -19.45 -11.18 -7.55
C GLY A 53 -18.03 -11.41 -7.02
N ILE A 54 -17.05 -10.56 -7.36
CA ILE A 54 -15.63 -10.72 -6.97
C ILE A 54 -15.15 -9.47 -6.23
N ASN A 55 -14.83 -9.62 -4.95
CA ASN A 55 -14.19 -8.58 -4.15
C ASN A 55 -12.66 -8.76 -4.16
N ARG A 56 -11.90 -7.65 -4.21
CA ARG A 56 -10.43 -7.66 -4.10
C ARG A 56 -10.01 -6.77 -2.94
N LEU A 57 -9.36 -7.37 -1.94
CA LEU A 57 -8.90 -6.67 -0.75
C LEU A 57 -7.43 -6.99 -0.50
N GLN A 58 -6.68 -6.00 -0.03
CA GLN A 58 -5.32 -6.15 0.46
C GLN A 58 -5.29 -5.85 1.96
N ASP A 59 -4.89 -6.83 2.76
CA ASP A 59 -4.83 -6.74 4.22
C ASP A 59 -3.80 -7.77 4.72
N GLU A 60 -3.26 -7.61 5.93
CA GLU A 60 -2.31 -8.57 6.51
C GLU A 60 -2.93 -9.98 6.64
N LEU A 61 -4.22 -10.06 6.97
CA LEU A 61 -4.93 -11.34 7.13
C LEU A 61 -5.07 -12.12 5.82
N THR A 62 -5.00 -11.47 4.65
CA THR A 62 -5.07 -12.17 3.35
C THR A 62 -3.78 -12.92 3.01
N TYR A 63 -2.69 -12.70 3.78
CA TYR A 63 -1.48 -13.50 3.70
C TYR A 63 -1.53 -14.77 4.57
N GLU A 64 -2.36 -14.78 5.62
CA GLU A 64 -2.52 -15.92 6.53
C GLU A 64 -3.65 -16.87 6.09
N GLY A 65 -4.80 -16.29 5.70
CA GLY A 65 -5.99 -17.02 5.24
C GLY A 65 -6.66 -17.87 6.32
N ASN A 66 -6.63 -17.44 7.57
CA ASN A 66 -7.38 -18.02 8.69
C ASN A 66 -8.84 -17.53 8.72
N ASN A 67 -9.62 -17.98 9.71
CA ASN A 67 -11.05 -17.61 9.80
C ASN A 67 -11.25 -16.12 10.11
N GLU A 68 -10.27 -15.46 10.72
CA GLU A 68 -10.27 -14.04 11.01
C GLU A 68 -10.37 -13.21 9.72
N MET A 69 -9.73 -13.65 8.63
CA MET A 69 -9.84 -13.02 7.31
C MET A 69 -11.31 -12.91 6.83
N LYS A 70 -12.19 -13.84 7.21
CA LYS A 70 -13.62 -13.81 6.83
C LYS A 70 -14.37 -12.61 7.44
N GLN A 71 -13.81 -11.99 8.48
CA GLN A 71 -14.38 -10.76 9.06
C GLN A 71 -14.09 -9.51 8.22
N LEU A 72 -13.10 -9.56 7.31
CA LEU A 72 -12.83 -8.44 6.39
C LEU A 72 -14.01 -8.20 5.45
N ILE A 73 -14.61 -9.29 4.96
CA ILE A 73 -15.79 -9.24 4.09
C ILE A 73 -16.53 -10.58 4.11
N HIS A 74 -17.86 -10.54 4.19
CA HIS A 74 -18.72 -11.70 3.93
C HIS A 74 -20.09 -11.22 3.46
N TRP A 75 -20.67 -11.94 2.51
CA TRP A 75 -22.05 -11.73 2.12
C TRP A 75 -22.98 -12.69 2.86
N PRO A 76 -24.27 -12.35 3.03
CA PRO A 76 -25.21 -13.17 3.80
C PRO A 76 -25.29 -14.61 3.27
N ARG A 77 -24.95 -15.59 4.12
CA ARG A 77 -24.84 -17.00 3.73
C ARG A 77 -26.14 -17.65 3.23
N ASN A 78 -27.27 -17.01 3.52
CA ASN A 78 -28.60 -17.44 3.08
C ASN A 78 -28.90 -17.04 1.62
N SER A 79 -28.11 -16.13 1.04
CA SER A 79 -28.25 -15.69 -0.35
C SER A 79 -26.97 -15.91 -1.18
N TYR A 80 -25.81 -16.03 -0.54
CA TYR A 80 -24.52 -16.14 -1.21
C TYR A 80 -23.65 -17.27 -0.62
N MET A 81 -22.95 -17.97 -1.49
CA MET A 81 -21.86 -18.87 -1.10
C MET A 81 -20.54 -18.10 -1.13
N ASN A 82 -19.95 -17.87 0.05
CA ASN A 82 -18.68 -17.15 0.15
C ASN A 82 -17.49 -18.09 -0.14
N VAL A 83 -16.63 -17.67 -1.08
CA VAL A 83 -15.35 -18.33 -1.39
C VAL A 83 -14.24 -17.30 -1.29
N TYR A 84 -13.27 -17.56 -0.41
CA TYR A 84 -12.13 -16.71 -0.13
C TYR A 84 -10.89 -17.28 -0.80
N VAL A 85 -10.12 -16.42 -1.46
CA VAL A 85 -8.85 -16.79 -2.09
C VAL A 85 -7.74 -15.94 -1.49
N ALA A 86 -6.73 -16.60 -0.91
CA ALA A 86 -5.69 -15.95 -0.13
C ALA A 86 -4.29 -16.51 -0.44
N ALA A 87 -3.23 -15.84 0.05
CA ALA A 87 -1.85 -16.31 -0.18
C ALA A 87 -1.58 -17.67 0.50
N SER A 88 -2.25 -17.91 1.62
CA SER A 88 -2.27 -19.15 2.40
C SER A 88 -3.72 -19.49 2.73
N ALA A 89 -4.01 -20.74 3.11
CA ALA A 89 -5.29 -21.16 3.67
C ALA A 89 -5.04 -21.87 5.00
N ALA A 90 -4.45 -21.16 5.97
CA ALA A 90 -4.07 -21.68 7.28
C ALA A 90 -3.21 -22.98 7.21
N GLY A 91 -2.35 -23.08 6.20
CA GLY A 91 -1.49 -24.26 5.96
C GLY A 91 -2.11 -25.39 5.12
N ALA A 92 -3.37 -25.26 4.68
CA ALA A 92 -4.04 -26.21 3.80
C ALA A 92 -4.06 -25.74 2.33
N ALA A 93 -4.54 -26.61 1.42
CA ALA A 93 -4.88 -26.24 0.04
C ALA A 93 -6.22 -25.49 -0.02
N GLY A 94 -7.17 -25.95 0.80
CA GLY A 94 -8.44 -25.31 1.07
C GLY A 94 -9.00 -25.82 2.40
N TYR A 95 -10.01 -25.13 2.91
CA TYR A 95 -10.83 -25.63 4.02
C TYR A 95 -12.21 -24.96 4.02
N THR A 96 -13.16 -25.61 4.68
CA THR A 96 -14.49 -25.06 4.94
C THR A 96 -15.04 -25.60 6.25
N ASN A 97 -16.12 -25.00 6.74
CA ASN A 97 -16.89 -25.53 7.84
C ASN A 97 -18.04 -26.39 7.30
N TYR A 98 -18.39 -27.47 8.01
CA TYR A 98 -19.63 -28.20 7.76
C TYR A 98 -20.86 -27.31 8.01
N PRO A 99 -22.02 -27.61 7.38
CA PRO A 99 -23.27 -26.94 7.69
C PRO A 99 -23.58 -26.98 9.20
N SER A 100 -23.78 -25.81 9.79
CA SER A 100 -24.15 -25.66 11.19
C SER A 100 -25.04 -24.43 11.45
N ASP A 101 -25.80 -24.48 12.54
CA ASP A 101 -26.68 -23.38 12.99
C ASP A 101 -25.92 -22.21 13.64
N TRP A 102 -24.60 -22.30 13.75
CA TRP A 102 -23.74 -21.28 14.33
C TRP A 102 -22.67 -20.85 13.33
N GLY A 103 -21.93 -19.79 13.65
CA GLY A 103 -20.80 -19.35 12.83
C GLY A 103 -21.17 -18.80 11.45
N ALA A 104 -22.33 -18.15 11.30
CA ALA A 104 -22.78 -17.60 10.02
C ALA A 104 -21.74 -16.67 9.37
N ASN A 105 -21.06 -15.84 10.16
CA ASN A 105 -20.01 -14.91 9.70
C ASN A 105 -18.66 -15.60 9.41
N THR A 106 -18.57 -16.91 9.63
CA THR A 106 -17.40 -17.75 9.34
C THR A 106 -17.73 -18.86 8.35
N ASP A 107 -18.97 -18.91 7.85
CA ASP A 107 -19.40 -19.83 6.81
C ASP A 107 -18.72 -19.48 5.48
N GLY A 108 -18.36 -20.50 4.71
CA GLY A 108 -17.69 -20.34 3.42
C GLY A 108 -16.35 -21.04 3.33
N ILE A 109 -15.88 -21.15 2.09
CA ILE A 109 -14.71 -21.90 1.69
C ILE A 109 -13.51 -20.97 1.61
N VAL A 110 -12.36 -21.39 2.12
CA VAL A 110 -11.08 -20.69 1.93
C VAL A 110 -10.19 -21.55 1.05
N LEU A 111 -9.55 -20.94 0.05
CA LEU A 111 -8.62 -21.59 -0.87
C LEU A 111 -7.30 -20.83 -0.88
N LYS A 112 -6.22 -21.59 -0.97
CA LYS A 112 -4.92 -21.03 -1.32
C LYS A 112 -4.91 -20.69 -2.82
N HIS A 113 -4.40 -19.52 -3.18
CA HIS A 113 -4.50 -18.99 -4.54
C HIS A 113 -3.94 -19.91 -5.64
N ASP A 114 -2.90 -20.70 -5.34
CA ASP A 114 -2.26 -21.65 -6.26
C ASP A 114 -2.98 -23.01 -6.35
N TYR A 115 -4.20 -23.09 -5.82
CA TYR A 115 -5.16 -24.21 -5.93
C TYR A 115 -6.52 -23.79 -6.52
N VAL A 116 -6.62 -22.58 -7.08
CA VAL A 116 -7.85 -22.07 -7.70
C VAL A 116 -7.76 -22.21 -9.22
N GLY A 117 -8.65 -23.03 -9.79
CA GLY A 117 -8.68 -23.28 -11.24
C GLY A 117 -7.45 -24.05 -11.74
N SER A 118 -7.28 -24.09 -13.05
CA SER A 118 -6.27 -24.84 -13.80
C SER A 118 -5.23 -23.96 -14.49
N ILE A 119 -5.42 -22.63 -14.47
CA ILE A 119 -4.54 -21.64 -15.12
C ILE A 119 -3.95 -20.64 -14.13
N GLY A 120 -3.09 -19.73 -14.61
CA GLY A 120 -2.54 -18.64 -13.81
C GLY A 120 -1.57 -19.13 -12.75
N THR A 121 -1.91 -18.92 -11.48
CA THR A 121 -1.06 -19.35 -10.36
C THR A 121 -1.26 -20.82 -9.98
N SER A 122 -2.28 -21.49 -10.52
CA SER A 122 -2.58 -22.91 -10.31
C SER A 122 -2.14 -23.79 -11.50
N ASN A 123 -2.58 -25.05 -11.53
CA ASN A 123 -2.42 -25.99 -12.63
C ASN A 123 -3.52 -27.06 -12.60
N THR A 124 -3.60 -27.88 -13.66
CA THR A 124 -4.62 -28.94 -13.80
C THR A 124 -4.70 -29.90 -12.59
N TYR A 125 -3.57 -30.29 -12.00
CA TYR A 125 -3.54 -31.24 -10.88
C TYR A 125 -4.17 -30.70 -9.60
N ARG A 126 -4.16 -29.37 -9.42
CA ARG A 126 -4.68 -28.69 -8.22
C ARG A 126 -6.08 -28.12 -8.40
N SER A 127 -6.62 -28.23 -9.61
CA SER A 127 -7.83 -27.53 -10.04
C SER A 127 -9.13 -27.98 -9.36
N ARG A 128 -9.13 -29.12 -8.65
CA ARG A 128 -10.31 -29.71 -8.02
C ARG A 128 -10.46 -29.44 -6.53
N THR A 129 -9.61 -28.58 -5.96
CA THR A 129 -9.70 -28.20 -4.55
C THR A 129 -11.01 -27.49 -4.23
N LEU A 130 -11.45 -26.55 -5.06
CA LEU A 130 -12.77 -25.92 -4.87
C LEU A 130 -13.90 -26.96 -4.96
N THR A 131 -13.82 -27.90 -5.91
CA THR A 131 -14.79 -28.99 -6.02
C THR A 131 -14.86 -29.81 -4.73
N HIS A 132 -13.71 -30.20 -4.17
CA HIS A 132 -13.58 -30.92 -2.89
C HIS A 132 -14.19 -30.14 -1.72
N GLU A 133 -13.81 -28.88 -1.55
CA GLU A 133 -14.33 -28.04 -0.46
C GLU A 133 -15.84 -27.77 -0.59
N CYS A 134 -16.36 -27.67 -1.81
CA CYS A 134 -17.81 -27.60 -2.03
C CYS A 134 -18.53 -28.87 -1.54
N GLY A 135 -17.90 -30.04 -1.65
CA GLY A 135 -18.40 -31.28 -1.08
C GLY A 135 -18.55 -31.19 0.44
N HIS A 136 -17.53 -30.74 1.15
CA HIS A 136 -17.59 -30.51 2.60
C HIS A 136 -18.64 -29.46 2.99
N TRP A 137 -18.70 -28.35 2.26
CA TRP A 137 -19.68 -27.28 2.47
C TRP A 137 -21.12 -27.77 2.23
N LEU A 138 -21.29 -28.81 1.40
CA LEU A 138 -22.52 -29.56 1.16
C LEU A 138 -22.62 -30.86 1.97
N ASN A 139 -21.95 -30.91 3.12
CA ASN A 139 -22.07 -31.97 4.13
C ASN A 139 -21.43 -33.34 3.76
N LEU A 140 -20.48 -33.41 2.83
CA LEU A 140 -19.72 -34.63 2.59
C LEU A 140 -18.48 -34.69 3.48
N PRO A 141 -18.21 -35.79 4.18
CA PRO A 141 -16.89 -36.04 4.75
C PRO A 141 -15.90 -36.54 3.69
N HIS A 142 -14.64 -36.72 4.08
CA HIS A 142 -13.70 -37.46 3.23
C HIS A 142 -14.20 -38.91 3.08
N THR A 143 -13.78 -39.60 2.02
CA THR A 143 -14.15 -41.01 1.77
C THR A 143 -13.72 -41.98 2.88
N TRP A 144 -12.81 -41.55 3.76
CA TRP A 144 -12.34 -42.28 4.94
C TRP A 144 -12.89 -41.70 6.27
N GLY A 145 -13.93 -40.86 6.21
CA GLY A 145 -14.58 -40.27 7.37
C GLY A 145 -14.15 -38.83 7.69
N SER A 146 -14.29 -38.43 8.95
CA SER A 146 -14.10 -37.02 9.39
C SER A 146 -12.65 -36.64 9.71
N SER A 147 -11.70 -37.57 9.59
CA SER A 147 -10.27 -37.29 9.80
C SER A 147 -9.69 -36.49 8.63
N ASN A 148 -8.76 -35.58 8.89
CA ASN A 148 -7.99 -34.90 7.84
C ASN A 148 -6.68 -35.64 7.49
N ASN A 149 -6.39 -36.76 8.16
CA ASN A 149 -5.20 -37.56 7.92
C ASN A 149 -5.58 -38.83 7.13
N PRO A 150 -5.25 -38.91 5.83
CA PRO A 150 -5.43 -40.13 5.07
C PRO A 150 -4.32 -41.14 5.40
N ASN A 151 -4.51 -42.38 4.95
CA ASN A 151 -3.54 -43.46 5.02
C ASN A 151 -3.14 -43.87 6.44
N GLU A 152 -4.06 -43.76 7.41
CA GLU A 152 -3.91 -44.23 8.78
C GLU A 152 -4.76 -45.49 9.01
N GLU A 153 -4.24 -46.48 9.74
CA GLU A 153 -4.91 -47.78 9.90
C GLU A 153 -6.32 -47.66 10.53
N GLU A 154 -6.52 -46.71 11.45
CA GLU A 154 -7.80 -46.47 12.12
C GLU A 154 -8.90 -45.98 11.17
N ASN A 155 -8.54 -45.48 9.98
CA ASN A 155 -9.52 -45.06 8.99
C ASN A 155 -10.36 -46.24 8.46
N CYS A 156 -9.84 -47.48 8.52
CA CYS A 156 -10.63 -48.66 8.19
C CYS A 156 -11.73 -48.99 9.20
N ASP A 157 -11.86 -48.23 10.30
CA ASP A 157 -12.92 -48.41 11.29
C ASP A 157 -13.99 -47.28 11.22
N VAL A 158 -13.84 -46.33 10.28
CA VAL A 158 -14.69 -45.13 10.18
C VAL A 158 -15.24 -44.98 8.76
N ASP A 159 -16.57 -44.99 8.65
CA ASP A 159 -17.29 -44.79 7.39
C ASP A 159 -17.59 -43.30 7.14
N ASP A 160 -17.69 -42.91 5.88
CA ASP A 160 -18.06 -41.54 5.47
C ASP A 160 -19.59 -41.29 5.55
N GLY A 161 -20.36 -42.33 5.89
CA GLY A 161 -21.80 -42.26 6.05
C GLY A 161 -22.54 -42.21 4.73
N VAL A 162 -21.91 -42.69 3.64
CA VAL A 162 -22.49 -42.79 2.31
C VAL A 162 -22.36 -44.24 1.81
N GLU A 163 -23.48 -44.88 1.49
CA GLU A 163 -23.51 -46.35 1.26
C GLU A 163 -22.73 -46.81 0.02
N ASP A 164 -22.62 -45.97 -1.02
CA ASP A 164 -21.98 -46.32 -2.29
C ASP A 164 -20.52 -45.84 -2.41
N THR A 165 -19.94 -45.31 -1.33
CA THR A 165 -18.52 -45.01 -1.18
C THR A 165 -17.88 -46.13 -0.34
N PRO A 166 -17.04 -46.99 -0.94
CA PRO A 166 -16.41 -48.07 -0.19
C PRO A 166 -15.49 -47.52 0.91
N LEU A 167 -15.51 -48.19 2.06
CA LEU A 167 -14.57 -47.96 3.16
C LEU A 167 -13.12 -48.02 2.67
N CYS A 168 -12.30 -47.06 3.07
CA CYS A 168 -10.91 -46.96 2.62
C CYS A 168 -10.01 -46.29 3.66
N LEU A 169 -8.69 -46.46 3.49
CA LEU A 169 -7.69 -45.75 4.31
C LEU A 169 -7.58 -44.26 3.96
N GLY A 170 -8.06 -43.84 2.78
CA GLY A 170 -7.73 -42.56 2.17
C GLY A 170 -6.37 -42.58 1.47
N SER A 171 -6.29 -41.89 0.34
CA SER A 171 -5.08 -41.81 -0.48
C SER A 171 -4.05 -40.85 0.12
N PRO A 172 -2.75 -41.19 0.10
CA PRO A 172 -1.71 -40.19 0.34
C PRO A 172 -1.87 -38.98 -0.59
N VAL A 173 -1.55 -37.79 -0.10
CA VAL A 173 -1.73 -36.55 -0.86
C VAL A 173 -1.03 -36.62 -2.22
N GLY A 174 -1.77 -36.40 -3.29
CA GLY A 174 -1.28 -36.40 -4.67
C GLY A 174 -1.04 -37.77 -5.28
N PHE A 175 -1.42 -38.85 -4.59
CA PHE A 175 -1.36 -40.21 -5.10
C PHE A 175 -2.45 -40.47 -6.16
N CYS A 176 -2.21 -41.39 -7.09
CA CYS A 176 -3.25 -41.89 -8.00
C CYS A 176 -2.95 -43.33 -8.41
N ASP A 177 -3.73 -44.26 -7.88
CA ASP A 177 -3.75 -45.67 -8.29
C ASP A 177 -5.21 -46.16 -8.33
N PRO A 178 -5.81 -46.30 -9.52
CA PRO A 178 -7.20 -46.73 -9.65
C PRO A 178 -7.43 -48.21 -9.33
N GLU A 179 -6.37 -49.00 -9.08
CA GLU A 179 -6.47 -50.42 -8.69
C GLU A 179 -6.25 -50.62 -7.18
N ARG A 180 -6.01 -49.53 -6.43
CA ARG A 180 -5.75 -49.57 -4.98
C ARG A 180 -6.91 -50.22 -4.24
N THR A 181 -6.57 -51.20 -3.40
CA THR A 181 -7.53 -51.91 -2.55
C THR A 181 -7.08 -51.80 -1.11
N THR A 182 -7.87 -51.15 -0.26
CA THR A 182 -7.65 -51.06 1.19
C THR A 182 -8.94 -51.41 1.93
N CYS A 183 -8.85 -51.66 3.24
CA CYS A 183 -10.00 -52.03 4.08
C CYS A 183 -10.89 -53.19 3.55
N GLY A 184 -10.37 -54.00 2.63
CA GLY A 184 -11.08 -55.13 2.01
C GLY A 184 -11.87 -54.81 0.74
N THR A 185 -11.86 -53.56 0.26
CA THR A 185 -12.61 -53.11 -0.94
C THR A 185 -11.72 -52.33 -1.91
N LEU A 186 -12.16 -52.20 -3.16
CA LEU A 186 -11.53 -51.28 -4.11
C LEU A 186 -11.76 -49.85 -3.63
N ASP A 187 -10.68 -49.07 -3.48
CA ASP A 187 -10.76 -47.68 -3.04
C ASP A 187 -11.32 -46.81 -4.18
N ASN A 188 -12.24 -45.90 -3.87
CA ASN A 188 -12.69 -44.91 -4.83
C ASN A 188 -11.71 -43.73 -4.93
N VAL A 189 -10.45 -43.99 -5.31
CA VAL A 189 -9.36 -43.00 -5.41
C VAL A 189 -9.73 -41.84 -6.35
N GLN A 190 -10.65 -42.06 -7.30
CA GLN A 190 -11.12 -41.05 -8.24
C GLN A 190 -12.28 -40.18 -7.70
N ASN A 191 -12.67 -40.34 -6.44
CA ASN A 191 -13.67 -39.50 -5.80
C ASN A 191 -13.14 -38.08 -5.55
N TYR A 192 -14.00 -37.06 -5.63
CA TYR A 192 -13.61 -35.69 -5.27
C TYR A 192 -13.29 -35.51 -3.78
N MET A 193 -13.83 -36.36 -2.90
CA MET A 193 -13.56 -36.32 -1.45
C MET A 193 -12.29 -37.08 -1.04
N GLU A 194 -11.49 -37.53 -2.01
CA GLU A 194 -10.15 -38.07 -1.81
C GLU A 194 -9.06 -36.99 -1.89
N TYR A 195 -7.89 -37.23 -1.30
CA TYR A 195 -6.69 -36.37 -1.47
C TYR A 195 -5.83 -36.77 -2.69
N SER A 196 -6.42 -37.54 -3.61
CA SER A 196 -5.77 -37.96 -4.85
C SER A 196 -5.66 -36.79 -5.83
N TYR A 197 -4.69 -36.82 -6.74
CA TYR A 197 -4.62 -35.86 -7.87
C TYR A 197 -5.27 -36.41 -9.15
N CYS A 198 -6.19 -37.36 -9.02
CA CYS A 198 -6.95 -37.91 -10.15
C CYS A 198 -8.45 -38.04 -9.89
N SER A 199 -8.96 -37.26 -8.94
CA SER A 199 -10.38 -37.08 -8.67
C SER A 199 -11.14 -36.60 -9.91
N LYS A 200 -12.31 -37.20 -10.18
CA LYS A 200 -13.16 -36.88 -11.35
C LYS A 200 -14.63 -37.22 -11.19
N MET A 201 -15.07 -37.66 -10.01
CA MET A 201 -16.46 -38.04 -9.77
C MET A 201 -16.94 -37.84 -8.33
N TYR A 202 -18.24 -37.57 -8.21
CA TYR A 202 -19.04 -37.86 -7.01
C TYR A 202 -19.87 -39.13 -7.24
N THR A 203 -20.33 -39.77 -6.15
CA THR A 203 -21.25 -40.92 -6.21
C THR A 203 -22.73 -40.50 -6.14
N LEU A 204 -23.66 -41.42 -6.44
CA LEU A 204 -25.10 -41.20 -6.33
C LEU A 204 -25.54 -40.97 -4.88
N GLY A 205 -24.93 -41.66 -3.93
CA GLY A 205 -25.14 -41.46 -2.50
C GLY A 205 -24.64 -40.10 -2.02
N GLN A 206 -23.44 -39.68 -2.47
CA GLN A 206 -22.91 -38.33 -2.19
C GLN A 206 -23.84 -37.25 -2.75
N ARG A 207 -24.35 -37.41 -3.98
CA ARG A 207 -25.39 -36.53 -4.54
C ARG A 207 -26.61 -36.44 -3.62
N ALA A 208 -27.16 -37.57 -3.19
CA ALA A 208 -28.36 -37.57 -2.34
C ALA A 208 -28.14 -36.80 -1.04
N ARG A 209 -26.95 -36.94 -0.44
CA ARG A 209 -26.55 -36.22 0.76
C ARG A 209 -26.39 -34.72 0.53
N MET A 210 -25.68 -34.31 -0.52
CA MET A 210 -25.53 -32.89 -0.88
C MET A 210 -26.87 -32.22 -1.20
N ARG A 211 -27.75 -32.89 -1.94
CA ARG A 211 -29.09 -32.38 -2.26
C ARG A 211 -29.95 -32.26 -1.01
N THR A 212 -29.79 -33.16 -0.04
CA THR A 212 -30.45 -33.05 1.26
C THR A 212 -29.96 -31.82 2.01
N ALA A 213 -28.65 -31.54 2.01
CA ALA A 213 -28.09 -30.34 2.62
C ALA A 213 -28.66 -29.05 2.00
N LEU A 214 -28.79 -29.00 0.66
CA LEU A 214 -29.41 -27.89 -0.06
C LEU A 214 -30.93 -27.71 0.16
N ASN A 215 -31.60 -28.68 0.78
CA ASN A 215 -33.04 -28.62 1.08
C ASN A 215 -33.30 -28.64 2.59
N ASN A 216 -32.29 -28.32 3.38
CA ASN A 216 -32.34 -28.28 4.83
C ASN A 216 -32.01 -26.86 5.31
N SER A 217 -32.74 -26.40 6.32
CA SER A 217 -32.55 -25.09 6.93
C SER A 217 -31.24 -24.98 7.75
N LEU A 218 -30.57 -26.08 8.03
CA LEU A 218 -29.25 -26.08 8.67
C LEU A 218 -28.25 -25.32 7.79
N ALA A 219 -27.70 -24.24 8.34
CA ALA A 219 -26.83 -23.28 7.62
C ALA A 219 -27.51 -22.50 6.47
N ASP A 220 -28.84 -22.41 6.47
CA ASP A 220 -29.64 -21.59 5.54
C ASP A 220 -29.45 -21.96 4.04
N ARG A 221 -29.10 -23.22 3.75
CA ARG A 221 -28.78 -23.66 2.38
C ARG A 221 -30.01 -23.80 1.48
N ASP A 222 -31.17 -24.05 2.07
CA ASP A 222 -32.47 -24.07 1.40
C ASP A 222 -32.91 -22.68 0.91
N GLU A 223 -32.41 -21.61 1.54
CA GLU A 223 -32.70 -20.24 1.13
C GLU A 223 -31.93 -19.83 -0.15
N LEU A 224 -30.72 -20.35 -0.37
CA LEU A 224 -29.80 -19.91 -1.44
C LEU A 224 -30.41 -19.91 -2.85
N TRP A 225 -31.30 -20.86 -3.12
CA TRP A 225 -31.87 -21.08 -4.44
C TRP A 225 -33.38 -20.82 -4.48
N THR A 226 -33.92 -20.11 -3.48
CA THR A 226 -35.29 -19.61 -3.56
C THR A 226 -35.44 -18.67 -4.76
N PRO A 227 -36.63 -18.61 -5.41
CA PRO A 227 -36.84 -17.71 -6.54
C PRO A 227 -36.47 -16.25 -6.23
N GLN A 228 -36.73 -15.79 -4.99
CA GLN A 228 -36.41 -14.44 -4.57
C GLN A 228 -34.90 -14.21 -4.47
N ASN A 229 -34.13 -15.09 -3.81
CA ASN A 229 -32.69 -14.92 -3.72
C ASN A 229 -32.00 -15.00 -5.09
N LEU A 230 -32.47 -15.86 -6.00
CA LEU A 230 -31.93 -15.91 -7.36
C LEU A 230 -32.20 -14.63 -8.15
N GLU A 231 -33.32 -13.94 -7.89
CA GLU A 231 -33.61 -12.61 -8.44
C GLU A 231 -32.74 -11.52 -7.78
N ASP A 232 -32.69 -11.49 -6.44
CA ASP A 232 -31.99 -10.46 -5.66
C ASP A 232 -30.48 -10.48 -5.89
N THR A 233 -29.89 -11.65 -6.14
CA THR A 233 -28.47 -11.80 -6.49
C THR A 233 -28.15 -11.53 -7.96
N GLY A 234 -29.17 -11.39 -8.81
CA GLY A 234 -29.05 -11.10 -10.23
C GLY A 234 -28.45 -12.24 -11.08
N VAL A 235 -28.40 -13.48 -10.59
CA VAL A 235 -27.72 -14.60 -11.29
C VAL A 235 -28.37 -15.03 -12.62
N PHE A 236 -29.58 -14.55 -12.90
CA PHE A 236 -30.27 -14.73 -14.18
C PHE A 236 -30.32 -13.47 -15.05
N GLU A 237 -29.84 -12.33 -14.57
CA GLU A 237 -29.78 -11.13 -15.39
C GLU A 237 -28.83 -11.38 -16.58
N GLU A 238 -29.13 -10.79 -17.73
CA GLU A 238 -28.17 -10.77 -18.83
C GLU A 238 -26.91 -10.01 -18.38
N GLU A 239 -25.77 -10.19 -19.06
CA GLU A 239 -24.55 -9.42 -18.80
C GLU A 239 -24.72 -7.97 -19.28
N LEU A 240 -25.64 -7.26 -18.63
CA LEU A 240 -25.85 -5.85 -18.80
C LEU A 240 -24.67 -5.12 -18.16
N LEU A 241 -23.99 -4.34 -18.99
CA LEU A 241 -23.01 -3.38 -18.53
C LEU A 241 -23.68 -2.44 -17.52
N CYS A 242 -23.31 -2.56 -16.25
CA CYS A 242 -23.93 -1.77 -15.18
C CYS A 242 -22.93 -0.99 -14.33
N ARG A 243 -21.62 -1.19 -14.54
CA ARG A 243 -20.58 -0.39 -13.90
C ARG A 243 -19.29 -0.35 -14.72
N ALA A 244 -18.72 0.84 -14.82
CA ALA A 244 -17.38 1.07 -15.32
C ALA A 244 -16.46 1.35 -14.13
N GLU A 245 -15.34 0.64 -14.05
CA GLU A 245 -14.32 0.81 -13.01
C GLU A 245 -12.93 0.70 -13.62
N PHE A 246 -11.96 1.42 -13.05
CA PHE A 246 -10.57 1.30 -13.43
C PHE A 246 -9.64 1.65 -12.28
N THR A 247 -8.36 1.30 -12.45
CA THR A 247 -7.26 1.63 -11.54
C THR A 247 -6.12 2.28 -12.31
N VAL A 248 -5.26 3.00 -11.58
CA VAL A 248 -4.03 3.59 -12.11
C VAL A 248 -2.84 3.12 -11.29
N ASP A 249 -1.66 3.07 -11.92
CA ASP A 249 -0.43 2.72 -11.19
C ASP A 249 0.03 3.85 -10.26
N ARG A 250 -0.28 5.10 -10.62
CA ARG A 250 0.02 6.32 -9.86
C ARG A 250 -0.96 7.44 -10.23
N ASN A 251 -1.27 8.29 -9.26
CA ASN A 251 -2.15 9.46 -9.42
C ASN A 251 -1.41 10.80 -9.35
N GLU A 252 -0.10 10.77 -9.13
CA GLU A 252 0.78 11.94 -9.21
C GLU A 252 2.01 11.58 -10.06
N VAL A 253 2.32 12.38 -11.07
CA VAL A 253 3.43 12.18 -12.01
C VAL A 253 4.10 13.50 -12.36
N CYS A 254 5.32 13.45 -12.88
CA CYS A 254 5.89 14.61 -13.55
C CYS A 254 5.46 14.67 -15.01
N LEU A 255 5.50 15.89 -15.55
CA LEU A 255 5.32 16.16 -16.95
C LEU A 255 6.15 15.21 -17.83
N GLY A 256 5.51 14.62 -18.84
CA GLY A 256 6.15 13.68 -19.76
C GLY A 256 6.29 12.24 -19.27
N ASN A 257 5.97 11.94 -18.00
CA ASN A 257 5.93 10.56 -17.51
C ASN A 257 4.57 9.90 -17.84
N PRO A 258 4.56 8.61 -18.22
CA PRO A 258 3.33 7.89 -18.49
C PRO A 258 2.60 7.48 -17.21
N VAL A 259 1.26 7.52 -17.26
CA VAL A 259 0.35 6.86 -16.32
C VAL A 259 -0.22 5.62 -16.98
N GLN A 260 -0.21 4.49 -16.28
CA GLN A 260 -0.80 3.24 -16.76
C GLN A 260 -2.20 3.07 -16.17
N PHE A 261 -3.19 2.94 -17.05
CA PHE A 261 -4.58 2.69 -16.69
C PHE A 261 -4.91 1.21 -16.88
N THR A 262 -5.71 0.66 -15.97
CA THR A 262 -6.15 -0.74 -16.03
C THR A 262 -7.65 -0.81 -15.81
N ASP A 263 -8.37 -1.30 -16.81
CA ASP A 263 -9.80 -1.56 -16.72
C ASP A 263 -10.10 -2.62 -15.66
N ALA A 264 -11.05 -2.31 -14.78
CA ALA A 264 -11.58 -3.18 -13.74
C ALA A 264 -13.09 -3.44 -13.92
N SER A 265 -13.66 -3.01 -15.04
CA SER A 265 -15.06 -3.19 -15.39
C SER A 265 -15.38 -4.67 -15.67
N PHE A 266 -16.67 -5.00 -15.65
CA PHE A 266 -17.15 -6.39 -15.75
C PHE A 266 -18.42 -6.48 -16.60
N PHE A 267 -18.91 -7.71 -16.82
CA PHE A 267 -20.06 -8.04 -17.69
C PHE A 267 -19.82 -7.83 -19.19
N GLY A 268 -18.83 -8.55 -19.71
CA GLY A 268 -18.66 -8.71 -21.16
C GLY A 268 -18.30 -7.41 -21.90
N VAL A 269 -17.44 -6.58 -21.31
CA VAL A 269 -16.95 -5.36 -21.95
C VAL A 269 -16.24 -5.70 -23.27
N THR A 270 -16.63 -5.02 -24.35
CA THR A 270 -16.02 -5.18 -25.68
C THR A 270 -15.51 -3.87 -26.29
N GLY A 271 -15.71 -2.74 -25.62
CA GLY A 271 -15.22 -1.45 -26.08
C GLY A 271 -14.95 -0.48 -24.93
N TRP A 272 -13.94 0.35 -25.09
CA TRP A 272 -13.44 1.31 -24.10
C TRP A 272 -13.33 2.69 -24.75
N SER A 273 -13.73 3.72 -24.00
CA SER A 273 -13.54 5.13 -24.32
C SER A 273 -13.00 5.83 -23.08
N TRP A 274 -11.74 6.23 -23.13
CA TRP A 274 -11.03 6.93 -22.06
C TRP A 274 -11.05 8.43 -22.36
N ASP A 275 -11.58 9.23 -21.45
CA ASP A 275 -11.40 10.68 -21.43
C ASP A 275 -10.34 10.98 -20.38
N PHE A 276 -9.15 11.41 -20.81
CA PHE A 276 -8.04 11.67 -19.90
C PHE A 276 -8.10 13.05 -19.23
N GLY A 277 -9.10 13.86 -19.53
CA GLY A 277 -9.30 15.19 -18.94
C GLY A 277 -8.44 16.31 -19.53
N ASP A 278 -7.51 16.00 -20.43
CA ASP A 278 -6.64 16.96 -21.13
C ASP A 278 -7.12 17.29 -22.56
N GLY A 279 -8.33 16.85 -22.91
CA GLY A 279 -8.92 16.96 -24.23
C GLY A 279 -8.55 15.81 -25.18
N THR A 280 -7.73 14.86 -24.75
CA THR A 280 -7.50 13.61 -25.48
C THR A 280 -8.51 12.55 -25.09
N VAL A 281 -9.04 11.85 -26.10
CA VAL A 281 -9.97 10.72 -25.94
C VAL A 281 -9.42 9.54 -26.72
N LEU A 282 -9.31 8.39 -26.07
CA LEU A 282 -8.93 7.12 -26.71
C LEU A 282 -10.13 6.19 -26.76
N GLU A 283 -10.49 5.74 -27.97
CA GLU A 283 -11.60 4.79 -28.17
C GLU A 283 -11.13 3.55 -28.93
N GLY A 284 -11.59 2.38 -28.50
CA GLY A 284 -11.29 1.14 -29.21
C GLY A 284 -11.84 -0.12 -28.55
N SER A 285 -11.41 -1.27 -29.07
CA SER A 285 -11.91 -2.61 -28.68
C SER A 285 -10.80 -3.67 -28.62
N SER A 286 -9.54 -3.23 -28.58
CA SER A 286 -8.37 -4.10 -28.42
C SER A 286 -7.81 -4.05 -27.00
N ASP A 287 -6.95 -5.01 -26.64
CA ASP A 287 -6.30 -5.05 -25.31
C ASP A 287 -5.50 -3.77 -24.98
N SER A 288 -4.93 -3.09 -26.00
CA SER A 288 -4.24 -1.80 -25.81
C SER A 288 -5.18 -0.63 -25.56
N ASP A 289 -6.46 -0.76 -25.94
CA ASP A 289 -7.52 0.21 -25.62
C ASP A 289 -8.14 -0.09 -24.25
N GLN A 290 -8.13 -1.36 -23.82
CA GLN A 290 -8.57 -1.75 -22.48
C GLN A 290 -7.63 -1.24 -21.39
N ASN A 291 -6.31 -1.30 -21.60
CA ASN A 291 -5.31 -0.93 -20.60
C ASN A 291 -4.28 0.07 -21.17
N PRO A 292 -4.68 1.31 -21.48
CA PRO A 292 -3.81 2.26 -22.15
C PRO A 292 -2.77 2.88 -21.21
N SER A 293 -1.69 3.36 -21.81
CA SER A 293 -0.75 4.29 -21.17
C SER A 293 -0.94 5.69 -21.77
N HIS A 294 -1.05 6.70 -20.92
CA HIS A 294 -1.23 8.10 -21.34
C HIS A 294 -0.12 9.00 -20.78
N VAL A 295 0.28 10.01 -21.56
CA VAL A 295 1.27 11.01 -21.17
C VAL A 295 0.66 12.39 -21.34
N TYR A 296 0.64 13.16 -20.26
CA TYR A 296 0.14 14.53 -20.25
C TYR A 296 1.20 15.50 -20.78
N ALA A 297 0.76 16.42 -21.65
CA ALA A 297 1.63 17.39 -22.31
C ALA A 297 1.84 18.68 -21.51
N GLU A 298 0.99 18.95 -20.53
CA GLU A 298 1.03 20.12 -19.65
C GLU A 298 0.87 19.69 -18.19
N ALA A 299 1.35 20.52 -17.26
CA ALA A 299 1.15 20.30 -15.84
C ALA A 299 -0.25 20.75 -15.39
N GLY A 300 -0.80 20.11 -14.38
CA GLY A 300 -2.14 20.40 -13.86
C GLY A 300 -2.83 19.18 -13.25
N GLU A 301 -4.08 19.36 -12.84
CA GLU A 301 -4.95 18.28 -12.37
C GLU A 301 -5.93 17.88 -13.49
N TYR A 302 -6.06 16.57 -13.73
CA TYR A 302 -6.89 16.01 -14.78
C TYR A 302 -7.89 14.99 -14.21
N GLU A 303 -9.18 15.21 -14.48
CA GLU A 303 -10.24 14.26 -14.13
C GLU A 303 -10.39 13.22 -15.25
N VAL A 304 -10.06 11.96 -14.96
CA VAL A 304 -10.14 10.85 -15.92
C VAL A 304 -11.45 10.09 -15.75
N TYR A 305 -12.13 9.82 -16.87
CA TYR A 305 -13.33 8.98 -16.93
C TYR A 305 -13.12 7.80 -17.89
N LEU A 306 -13.69 6.65 -17.52
CA LEU A 306 -13.78 5.48 -18.39
C LEU A 306 -15.23 5.23 -18.77
N THR A 307 -15.52 5.16 -20.07
CA THR A 307 -16.77 4.62 -20.59
C THR A 307 -16.53 3.26 -21.23
N VAL A 308 -17.16 2.23 -20.70
CA VAL A 308 -17.13 0.87 -21.25
C VAL A 308 -18.43 0.55 -21.98
N SER A 309 -18.33 -0.26 -23.04
CA SER A 309 -19.47 -0.63 -23.90
C SER A 309 -19.45 -2.10 -24.30
N ASN A 310 -20.64 -2.64 -24.58
CA ASN A 310 -20.88 -3.96 -25.13
C ASN A 310 -22.13 -3.92 -26.03
N GLU A 311 -22.60 -5.06 -26.51
CA GLU A 311 -23.79 -5.13 -27.39
C GLU A 311 -25.07 -4.57 -26.76
N THR A 312 -25.14 -4.48 -25.42
CA THR A 312 -26.32 -4.05 -24.67
C THR A 312 -26.35 -2.56 -24.37
N GLY A 313 -25.20 -1.88 -24.37
CA GLY A 313 -25.13 -0.45 -24.04
C GLY A 313 -23.73 0.03 -23.66
N ALA A 314 -23.68 1.20 -23.03
CA ALA A 314 -22.46 1.83 -22.52
C ALA A 314 -22.69 2.44 -21.14
N VAL A 315 -21.67 2.39 -20.28
CA VAL A 315 -21.68 2.95 -18.93
C VAL A 315 -20.38 3.71 -18.70
N THR A 316 -20.48 4.91 -18.12
CA THR A 316 -19.35 5.74 -17.70
C THR A 316 -19.09 5.57 -16.21
N SER A 317 -17.83 5.66 -15.79
CA SER A 317 -17.43 5.62 -14.38
C SER A 317 -18.13 6.73 -13.59
N LEU A 318 -18.57 6.43 -12.38
CA LEU A 318 -19.37 7.35 -11.57
C LEU A 318 -18.57 8.56 -11.08
N ASP A 319 -17.36 8.31 -10.59
CA ASP A 319 -16.45 9.31 -10.05
C ASP A 319 -15.18 9.36 -10.91
N PRO A 320 -14.59 10.56 -11.11
CA PRO A 320 -13.32 10.68 -11.81
C PRO A 320 -12.15 10.17 -10.96
N MET A 321 -11.13 9.65 -11.63
CA MET A 321 -9.79 9.53 -11.06
C MET A 321 -9.01 10.82 -11.34
N VAL A 322 -8.56 11.52 -10.30
CA VAL A 322 -7.75 12.75 -10.47
C VAL A 322 -6.28 12.37 -10.63
N ILE A 323 -5.67 12.81 -11.74
CA ILE A 323 -4.22 12.73 -11.98
C ILE A 323 -3.60 14.11 -11.81
N SER A 324 -2.62 14.21 -10.91
CA SER A 324 -1.80 15.41 -10.70
C SER A 324 -0.51 15.31 -11.52
N VAL A 325 -0.29 16.26 -12.42
CA VAL A 325 0.91 16.35 -13.25
C VAL A 325 1.73 17.55 -12.80
N LEU A 326 2.90 17.26 -12.23
CA LEU A 326 3.84 18.27 -11.72
C LEU A 326 4.74 18.77 -12.86
N ASP A 327 4.90 20.09 -12.96
CA ASP A 327 5.92 20.71 -13.81
C ASP A 327 7.30 20.63 -13.14
N ASP A 328 8.35 20.97 -13.87
CA ASP A 328 9.70 21.12 -13.32
C ASP A 328 9.82 22.40 -12.46
N GLY A 329 10.61 22.34 -11.39
CA GLY A 329 10.96 23.53 -10.59
C GLY A 329 9.79 24.31 -9.96
N MET A 330 8.69 23.64 -9.60
CA MET A 330 7.54 24.29 -8.99
C MET A 330 7.83 24.87 -7.59
N LEU A 331 8.80 24.32 -6.86
CA LEU A 331 9.29 24.88 -5.61
C LEU A 331 10.14 26.13 -5.88
N PRO A 332 9.98 27.18 -5.07
CA PRO A 332 10.84 28.36 -5.17
C PRO A 332 12.30 27.96 -4.90
N SER A 333 13.22 28.62 -5.60
CA SER A 333 14.66 28.43 -5.40
C SER A 333 15.34 29.78 -5.11
N PRO A 334 15.91 29.99 -3.91
CA PRO A 334 15.90 29.10 -2.76
C PRO A 334 14.52 28.97 -2.09
N MET A 335 14.23 27.80 -1.54
CA MET A 335 13.03 27.55 -0.73
C MET A 335 13.35 27.78 0.76
N VAL A 336 12.49 28.53 1.45
CA VAL A 336 12.54 28.76 2.89
C VAL A 336 11.14 28.64 3.45
N GLU A 337 10.92 27.70 4.37
CA GLU A 337 9.64 27.45 5.01
C GLU A 337 9.82 27.32 6.52
N GLY A 338 9.35 28.33 7.26
CA GLY A 338 9.28 28.34 8.72
C GLY A 338 7.85 28.33 9.25
N PHE A 339 6.85 28.11 8.39
CA PHE A 339 5.43 27.98 8.70
C PHE A 339 4.75 29.23 9.30
N GLU A 340 5.47 30.35 9.40
CA GLU A 340 4.97 31.61 9.98
C GLU A 340 4.06 32.40 9.04
N ALA A 341 4.31 32.31 7.73
CA ALA A 341 3.62 33.14 6.76
C ALA A 341 2.18 32.63 6.50
N GLY A 342 1.28 33.56 6.15
CA GLY A 342 -0.07 33.22 5.69
C GLY A 342 -0.13 32.79 4.23
N SER A 343 0.97 32.94 3.50
CA SER A 343 1.21 32.55 2.10
C SER A 343 2.62 31.97 1.98
N GLY A 344 2.89 31.09 1.01
CA GLY A 344 4.15 30.36 0.90
C GLY A 344 3.96 28.86 0.61
N PRO A 345 5.08 28.11 0.48
CA PRO A 345 5.09 26.75 -0.05
C PRO A 345 4.08 25.81 0.60
N TRP A 346 3.99 25.82 1.93
CA TRP A 346 3.03 24.97 2.62
C TRP A 346 1.57 25.38 2.34
N SER A 347 1.25 26.67 2.50
CA SER A 347 -0.11 27.18 2.32
C SER A 347 -0.62 27.17 0.88
N GLU A 348 0.30 27.09 -0.08
CA GLU A 348 0.01 27.04 -1.52
C GLU A 348 0.01 25.61 -2.07
N GLY A 349 0.08 24.59 -1.20
CA GLY A 349 0.00 23.19 -1.61
C GLY A 349 1.27 22.65 -2.27
N GLN A 350 2.41 23.33 -2.12
CA GLN A 350 3.70 22.85 -2.64
C GLN A 350 4.31 21.74 -1.77
N TRP A 351 3.67 21.40 -0.65
CA TRP A 351 3.96 20.24 0.19
C TRP A 351 2.66 19.47 0.45
N GLU A 352 2.64 18.21 0.06
CA GLU A 352 1.51 17.31 0.30
C GLU A 352 1.74 16.49 1.56
N VAL A 353 0.68 16.23 2.33
CA VAL A 353 0.71 15.30 3.47
C VAL A 353 -0.01 14.01 3.10
N GLN A 354 0.74 12.90 3.10
CA GLN A 354 0.20 11.56 2.92
C GLN A 354 0.34 10.78 4.23
N THR A 355 -0.78 10.35 4.81
CA THR A 355 -0.79 9.53 6.02
C THR A 355 -1.26 8.13 5.69
N LEU A 356 -0.37 7.15 5.81
CA LEU A 356 -0.70 5.75 5.58
C LEU A 356 -1.52 5.20 6.74
N SER A 357 -1.19 5.62 7.96
CA SER A 357 -1.92 5.30 9.19
C SER A 357 -1.54 6.28 10.30
N GLY A 358 -2.38 6.37 11.33
CA GLY A 358 -2.16 7.25 12.48
C GLY A 358 -2.43 8.73 12.23
N GLN A 359 -1.79 9.59 13.03
CA GLN A 359 -1.93 11.04 12.94
C GLN A 359 -1.07 11.66 11.82
N PRO A 360 -1.60 12.65 11.09
CA PRO A 360 -0.87 13.33 10.02
C PRO A 360 0.15 14.34 10.56
N TRP A 361 1.13 14.67 9.71
CA TRP A 361 1.81 15.95 9.79
C TRP A 361 0.81 17.10 9.73
N GLN A 362 0.93 18.05 10.65
CA GLN A 362 0.02 19.19 10.71
C GLN A 362 0.74 20.41 11.28
N ILE A 363 0.21 21.60 11.03
CA ILE A 363 0.78 22.84 11.59
C ILE A 363 0.37 22.98 13.06
N ARG A 364 1.35 23.26 13.92
CA ARG A 364 1.14 23.79 15.26
C ARG A 364 1.29 25.30 15.23
N GLU A 365 0.49 26.01 16.02
CA GLU A 365 0.51 27.49 16.05
C GLU A 365 1.10 28.08 17.33
N THR A 366 1.59 27.24 18.25
CA THR A 366 2.04 27.65 19.59
C THR A 366 3.44 27.17 19.95
N THR A 367 4.14 26.56 19.00
CA THR A 367 5.49 26.02 19.19
C THR A 367 6.20 26.07 17.86
N GLY A 368 7.37 26.70 17.83
CA GLY A 368 8.28 26.80 16.70
C GLY A 368 9.69 27.07 17.21
N TYR A 369 10.69 26.78 16.38
CA TYR A 369 12.06 27.23 16.62
C TYR A 369 12.21 28.69 16.21
N SER A 370 11.77 29.03 14.99
CA SER A 370 11.63 30.42 14.55
C SER A 370 10.15 30.79 14.64
N GLY A 371 9.83 31.89 15.33
CA GLY A 371 8.43 32.29 15.53
C GLY A 371 7.64 31.38 16.49
N SER A 372 6.41 31.04 16.13
CA SER A 372 5.48 30.28 16.98
C SER A 372 4.82 29.09 16.28
N ARG A 373 5.12 28.86 15.01
CA ARG A 373 4.52 27.80 14.19
C ARG A 373 5.59 26.78 13.82
N SER A 374 5.17 25.53 13.65
CA SER A 374 6.03 24.46 13.15
C SER A 374 5.18 23.31 12.63
N LEU A 375 5.81 22.44 11.85
CA LEU A 375 5.20 21.20 11.45
C LEU A 375 5.37 20.16 12.57
N TYR A 376 4.31 19.42 12.91
CA TYR A 376 4.41 18.39 13.96
C TYR A 376 3.49 17.19 13.70
N VAL A 377 3.85 16.06 14.30
CA VAL A 377 2.98 14.89 14.41
C VAL A 377 2.55 14.71 15.86
N ARG A 378 1.26 14.47 16.08
CA ARG A 378 0.70 14.03 17.37
C ARG A 378 1.02 12.56 17.65
N ASN A 379 2.30 12.19 17.56
CA ASN A 379 2.76 10.81 17.65
C ASN A 379 2.38 10.15 18.99
N ARG A 380 2.03 10.92 20.02
CA ARG A 380 1.52 10.32 21.25
C ARG A 380 0.24 9.49 21.06
N GLN A 381 -0.59 9.87 20.09
CA GLN A 381 -1.81 9.17 19.73
C GLN A 381 -1.58 8.03 18.73
N ASN A 382 -0.35 7.90 18.24
CA ASN A 382 -0.01 6.86 17.28
C ASN A 382 0.39 5.56 17.98
N GLU A 383 0.07 4.46 17.31
CA GLU A 383 0.55 3.12 17.64
C GLU A 383 1.86 2.80 16.90
N GLY A 384 2.58 1.79 17.38
CA GLY A 384 3.84 1.38 16.77
C GLY A 384 3.62 0.83 15.35
N GLY A 385 4.34 1.38 14.38
CA GLY A 385 4.22 1.02 12.96
C GLY A 385 3.47 2.04 12.10
N GLU A 386 2.82 3.03 12.71
CA GLU A 386 2.09 4.05 11.96
C GLU A 386 3.01 5.05 11.24
N ILE A 387 2.65 5.44 10.03
CA ILE A 387 3.52 6.22 9.12
C ILE A 387 2.78 7.43 8.53
N THR A 388 3.43 8.59 8.62
CA THR A 388 3.01 9.80 7.91
C THR A 388 4.19 10.43 7.16
N ARG A 389 3.89 11.04 6.02
CA ARG A 389 4.86 11.66 5.11
C ARG A 389 4.41 13.05 4.76
N THR A 390 5.38 13.95 4.58
CA THR A 390 5.16 15.16 3.80
C THR A 390 6.17 15.24 2.67
N THR A 391 5.69 15.51 1.46
CA THR A 391 6.45 15.46 0.22
C THR A 391 6.31 16.79 -0.49
N SER A 392 7.43 17.38 -0.92
CA SER A 392 7.41 18.59 -1.72
C SER A 392 6.92 18.34 -3.14
N THR A 393 6.52 19.38 -3.85
CA THR A 393 6.55 19.41 -5.31
C THR A 393 8.00 19.40 -5.83
N THR A 394 8.20 19.62 -7.12
CA THR A 394 9.49 19.56 -7.82
C THR A 394 10.38 20.77 -7.51
N TYR A 395 11.68 20.55 -7.40
CA TYR A 395 12.72 21.58 -7.27
C TYR A 395 13.70 21.42 -8.44
N ASP A 396 13.96 22.51 -9.15
CA ASP A 396 14.90 22.48 -10.27
C ASP A 396 16.34 22.53 -9.74
N ALA A 397 17.01 21.38 -9.75
CA ALA A 397 18.41 21.22 -9.38
C ALA A 397 19.35 21.21 -10.59
N SER A 398 18.84 21.47 -11.80
CA SER A 398 19.60 21.34 -13.04
C SER A 398 20.78 22.32 -13.07
N GLY A 399 21.96 21.80 -13.41
CA GLY A 399 23.19 22.61 -13.53
C GLY A 399 23.77 23.10 -12.20
N MET A 400 23.22 22.68 -11.06
CA MET A 400 23.80 22.93 -9.74
C MET A 400 24.96 21.95 -9.46
N ALA A 401 25.91 22.36 -8.64
CA ALA A 401 26.99 21.49 -8.17
C ALA A 401 26.56 20.65 -6.95
N ALA A 402 25.69 21.21 -6.11
CA ALA A 402 25.07 20.52 -5.00
C ALA A 402 23.76 21.22 -4.61
N VAL A 403 22.83 20.44 -4.03
CA VAL A 403 21.64 20.92 -3.34
C VAL A 403 21.81 20.68 -1.85
N PHE A 404 21.42 21.66 -1.05
CA PHE A 404 21.44 21.59 0.40
C PHE A 404 20.04 21.65 0.96
N ILE A 405 19.78 20.76 1.92
CA ILE A 405 18.50 20.67 2.61
C ILE A 405 18.78 20.81 4.11
N SER A 406 18.29 21.87 4.73
CA SER A 406 18.39 22.04 6.18
C SER A 406 17.03 22.13 6.84
N TYR A 407 16.95 21.68 8.08
CA TYR A 407 15.74 21.74 8.88
C TYR A 407 16.12 21.72 10.36
N LYS A 408 15.26 22.32 11.18
CA LYS A 408 15.25 22.17 12.64
C LYS A 408 14.29 21.07 13.02
N TYR A 409 14.61 20.36 14.08
CA TYR A 409 13.71 19.36 14.64
C TYR A 409 13.83 19.31 16.15
N ALA A 410 12.75 18.84 16.79
CA ALA A 410 12.74 18.59 18.22
C ALA A 410 11.98 17.30 18.54
N TYR A 411 12.54 16.53 19.46
CA TYR A 411 11.96 15.30 20.00
C TYR A 411 12.52 15.02 21.40
N SER A 412 11.70 14.41 22.25
CA SER A 412 12.11 13.91 23.56
C SER A 412 11.43 12.58 23.81
N HIS A 413 12.08 11.69 24.56
CA HIS A 413 11.43 10.47 25.01
C HIS A 413 10.28 10.76 26.00
N ARG A 414 9.34 9.82 26.10
CA ARG A 414 8.27 9.85 27.12
C ARG A 414 8.78 9.40 28.48
N THR A 415 9.60 8.35 28.46
CA THR A 415 10.36 7.84 29.60
C THR A 415 11.73 7.34 29.11
N THR A 416 12.71 7.27 30.01
CA THR A 416 14.10 6.98 29.68
C THR A 416 14.27 5.60 29.02
N GLY A 417 14.87 5.56 27.82
CA GLY A 417 15.23 4.31 27.13
C GLY A 417 14.13 3.72 26.25
N GLU A 418 13.08 4.46 25.93
CA GLU A 418 11.94 3.98 25.14
C GLU A 418 12.06 4.22 23.62
N THR A 419 11.35 3.37 22.86
CA THR A 419 10.87 3.48 21.46
C THR A 419 11.79 4.11 20.41
N ASP A 420 12.17 3.31 19.43
CA ASP A 420 12.95 3.72 18.25
C ASP A 420 12.08 4.46 17.22
N ASP A 421 11.45 5.58 17.58
CA ASP A 421 10.75 6.46 16.62
C ASP A 421 11.72 6.93 15.52
N ARG A 422 11.22 7.15 14.30
CA ARG A 422 12.07 7.28 13.12
C ARG A 422 11.67 8.49 12.29
N LEU A 423 12.58 9.46 12.17
CA LEU A 423 12.43 10.59 11.26
C LEU A 423 13.45 10.47 10.12
N LYS A 424 12.98 10.43 8.89
CA LYS A 424 13.82 10.31 7.69
C LYS A 424 13.69 11.55 6.82
N LEU A 425 14.83 12.07 6.36
CA LEU A 425 14.90 12.95 5.19
C LEU A 425 15.20 12.08 3.97
N GLN A 426 14.39 12.22 2.93
CA GLN A 426 14.53 11.48 1.68
C GLN A 426 14.48 12.43 0.49
N VAL A 427 15.15 12.02 -0.58
CA VAL A 427 15.12 12.73 -1.87
C VAL A 427 14.81 11.77 -3.01
N SER A 428 14.10 12.27 -4.00
CA SER A 428 13.81 11.58 -5.25
C SER A 428 14.37 12.36 -6.42
N LYS A 429 14.99 11.63 -7.36
CA LYS A 429 15.52 12.15 -8.63
C LYS A 429 14.58 11.91 -9.82
N ASP A 430 13.42 11.31 -9.55
CA ASP A 430 12.50 10.74 -10.53
C ASP A 430 11.06 11.04 -10.13
N CYS A 431 10.82 12.28 -9.68
CA CYS A 431 9.49 12.79 -9.35
C CYS A 431 8.71 12.02 -8.27
N GLY A 432 9.39 11.24 -7.45
CA GLY A 432 8.79 10.45 -6.38
C GLY A 432 8.60 8.98 -6.71
N ASP A 433 9.03 8.51 -7.88
CA ASP A 433 9.01 7.09 -8.24
C ASP A 433 9.91 6.26 -7.32
N THR A 434 11.11 6.76 -7.04
CA THR A 434 12.04 6.16 -6.09
C THR A 434 12.57 7.17 -5.09
N TRP A 435 12.81 6.70 -3.86
CA TRP A 435 13.22 7.54 -2.75
C TRP A 435 14.49 7.03 -2.10
N ASN A 436 15.49 7.91 -1.98
CA ASN A 436 16.73 7.62 -1.27
C ASN A 436 16.74 8.33 0.08
N THR A 437 16.95 7.58 1.16
CA THR A 437 17.11 8.14 2.49
C THR A 437 18.48 8.78 2.65
N ARG A 438 18.47 10.09 2.91
CA ARG A 438 19.66 10.92 3.10
C ARG A 438 20.06 11.02 4.55
N GLN A 439 19.09 11.25 5.43
CA GLN A 439 19.28 11.26 6.87
C GLN A 439 18.22 10.37 7.53
N PHE A 440 18.65 9.65 8.57
CA PHE A 440 17.78 8.76 9.33
C PHE A 440 18.02 8.93 10.83
N HIS A 441 17.22 9.81 11.44
CA HIS A 441 17.22 10.05 12.88
C HIS A 441 16.42 8.97 13.60
N ARG A 442 17.01 8.38 14.63
CA ARG A 442 16.45 7.28 15.40
C ARG A 442 16.29 7.62 16.87
N GLY A 443 15.14 7.29 17.44
CA GLY A 443 14.81 7.51 18.85
C GLY A 443 15.90 7.04 19.81
N ILE A 444 16.52 5.89 19.51
CA ILE A 444 17.56 5.31 20.38
C ILE A 444 19.00 5.77 20.07
N ILE A 445 19.20 6.66 19.09
CA ILE A 445 20.54 7.10 18.64
C ILE A 445 20.66 8.62 18.70
N ASP A 446 19.95 9.33 17.83
CA ASP A 446 20.21 10.74 17.50
C ASP A 446 18.95 11.58 17.24
N LEU A 447 17.75 11.00 17.33
CA LEU A 447 16.50 11.76 17.26
C LEU A 447 16.23 12.62 18.52
N PRO A 448 16.50 12.18 19.76
CA PRO A 448 16.26 12.99 20.96
C PRO A 448 17.12 14.26 20.99
N THR A 449 16.44 15.40 21.12
CA THR A 449 17.04 16.73 21.18
C THR A 449 16.91 17.38 22.56
N ALA A 450 16.09 16.79 23.43
CA ALA A 450 15.87 17.23 24.80
C ALA A 450 15.87 16.04 25.77
N GLU A 451 16.09 16.33 27.04
CA GLU A 451 15.95 15.37 28.14
C GLU A 451 14.53 14.79 28.18
N ASP A 452 14.34 13.70 28.92
CA ASP A 452 13.04 13.07 29.13
C ASP A 452 12.05 14.00 29.86
N HIS A 453 10.86 14.21 29.28
CA HIS A 453 9.83 15.12 29.83
C HIS A 453 8.74 14.39 30.65
N GLY A 454 8.74 13.06 30.74
CA GLY A 454 7.78 12.31 31.56
C GLY A 454 6.30 12.45 31.14
N GLY A 455 6.03 12.94 29.93
CA GLY A 455 4.71 13.34 29.46
C GLY A 455 4.67 13.76 27.99
N ASN A 456 3.65 14.53 27.57
CA ASN A 456 3.62 15.08 26.21
C ASN A 456 4.80 16.04 26.02
N PHE A 457 5.62 15.78 25.01
CA PHE A 457 6.66 16.70 24.63
C PHE A 457 6.07 17.83 23.76
N TYR A 458 6.33 19.05 24.21
CA TYR A 458 6.16 20.29 23.46
C TYR A 458 7.39 21.13 23.79
N PRO A 459 8.23 21.47 22.80
CA PRO A 459 9.44 22.23 23.05
C PRO A 459 9.16 23.52 23.83
N SER A 460 9.89 23.73 24.93
CA SER A 460 9.71 24.86 25.84
C SER A 460 10.59 26.08 25.48
N GLY A 461 11.60 25.86 24.64
CA GLY A 461 12.50 26.89 24.14
C GLY A 461 13.43 26.36 23.06
N THR A 462 14.20 27.25 22.43
CA THR A 462 15.09 26.91 21.30
C THR A 462 16.27 26.00 21.66
N ASP A 463 16.61 25.89 22.95
CA ASP A 463 17.66 24.98 23.44
C ASP A 463 17.25 23.48 23.35
N GLU A 464 15.95 23.18 23.18
CA GLU A 464 15.42 21.83 22.99
C GLU A 464 15.31 21.41 21.52
N TRP A 465 15.76 22.28 20.61
CA TRP A 465 15.80 22.02 19.18
C TRP A 465 17.24 21.80 18.73
N THR A 466 17.41 20.97 17.70
CA THR A 466 18.66 20.89 16.96
C THR A 466 18.40 21.05 15.46
N GLY A 467 19.45 21.02 14.65
CA GLY A 467 19.33 21.14 13.20
C GLY A 467 20.17 20.13 12.46
N HIS A 468 19.63 19.63 11.35
CA HIS A 468 20.38 18.85 10.39
C HIS A 468 20.61 19.66 9.12
N LEU A 469 21.72 19.36 8.45
CA LEU A 469 22.01 19.89 7.15
C LEU A 469 22.54 18.77 6.25
N GLU A 470 21.79 18.50 5.19
CA GLU A 470 22.11 17.50 4.20
C GLU A 470 22.72 18.14 2.95
N GLU A 471 23.76 17.49 2.41
CA GLU A 471 24.35 17.82 1.11
C GLU A 471 24.03 16.71 0.10
N VAL A 472 23.37 17.10 -0.99
CA VAL A 472 23.10 16.26 -2.16
C VAL A 472 23.98 16.78 -3.30
N ASN A 473 25.14 16.18 -3.48
CA ASN A 473 26.17 16.61 -4.45
C ASN A 473 26.45 15.58 -5.56
N ASN A 474 25.66 14.49 -5.61
CA ASN A 474 25.77 13.52 -6.68
C ASN A 474 24.97 14.00 -7.90
N GLU A 475 25.62 14.06 -9.05
CA GLU A 475 25.09 14.56 -10.33
C GLU A 475 23.76 13.89 -10.72
N ILE A 476 23.51 12.64 -10.32
CA ILE A 476 22.24 11.95 -10.60
C ILE A 476 21.00 12.61 -9.98
N TYR A 477 21.19 13.53 -9.03
CA TYR A 477 20.13 14.30 -8.37
C TYR A 477 20.05 15.76 -8.88
N MET A 478 20.93 16.17 -9.79
CA MET A 478 20.91 17.51 -10.37
C MET A 478 19.92 17.53 -11.55
N VAL A 479 18.66 17.28 -11.22
CA VAL A 479 17.53 17.09 -12.15
C VAL A 479 16.48 18.20 -11.94
N PRO A 480 15.66 18.51 -12.96
CA PRO A 480 14.70 19.60 -12.85
C PRO A 480 13.48 19.29 -11.97
N ASN A 481 13.27 18.00 -11.67
CA ASN A 481 12.16 17.47 -10.88
C ASN A 481 12.59 16.80 -9.57
N LEU A 482 13.65 17.31 -8.92
CA LEU A 482 14.09 16.81 -7.62
C LEU A 482 12.96 16.99 -6.60
N ARG A 483 12.66 15.98 -5.78
CA ARG A 483 11.68 16.11 -4.68
C ARG A 483 12.29 15.78 -3.34
N VAL A 484 11.76 16.39 -2.29
CA VAL A 484 12.17 16.22 -0.90
C VAL A 484 11.01 15.65 -0.09
N ARG A 485 11.29 14.70 0.80
CA ARG A 485 10.28 14.10 1.67
C ARG A 485 10.78 13.95 3.09
N PHE A 486 9.91 14.27 4.05
CA PHE A 486 10.07 13.89 5.45
C PHE A 486 9.09 12.76 5.76
N GLU A 487 9.62 11.60 6.14
CA GLU A 487 8.83 10.45 6.61
C GLU A 487 9.02 10.28 8.10
N PHE A 488 7.92 10.13 8.82
CA PHE A 488 7.94 9.78 10.24
C PHE A 488 7.22 8.44 10.45
N GLU A 489 7.91 7.50 11.09
CA GLU A 489 7.38 6.20 11.50
C GLU A 489 7.36 6.15 13.03
N SER A 490 6.17 5.96 13.57
CA SER A 490 5.95 5.80 15.01
C SER A 490 6.44 4.44 15.48
N LYS A 491 7.09 4.43 16.65
CA LYS A 491 7.26 3.26 17.50
C LYS A 491 6.59 3.46 18.85
N GLY A 492 5.60 4.34 18.93
CA GLY A 492 4.83 4.62 20.14
C GLY A 492 5.49 5.60 21.09
N GLY A 493 6.45 6.41 20.65
CA GLY A 493 7.09 7.44 21.48
C GLY A 493 6.40 8.80 21.41
N ASN A 494 7.15 9.89 21.55
CA ASN A 494 6.57 11.22 21.79
C ASN A 494 6.33 12.03 20.51
N ASN A 495 5.67 13.18 20.64
CA ASN A 495 5.47 14.10 19.52
C ASN A 495 6.82 14.51 18.90
N VAL A 496 6.85 14.65 17.58
CA VAL A 496 8.01 15.12 16.81
C VAL A 496 7.66 16.43 16.11
N PHE A 497 8.63 17.32 16.04
CA PHE A 497 8.50 18.64 15.43
C PHE A 497 9.57 18.85 14.37
N ILE A 498 9.22 19.55 13.29
CA ILE A 498 10.12 20.03 12.24
C ILE A 498 9.82 21.52 12.01
N ASP A 499 10.86 22.31 11.87
CA ASP A 499 10.76 23.74 11.56
C ASP A 499 11.90 24.19 10.64
N ASP A 500 11.79 25.40 10.08
CA ASP A 500 12.81 26.03 9.22
C ASP A 500 13.36 25.09 8.12
N ILE A 501 12.47 24.50 7.32
CA ILE A 501 12.87 23.69 6.17
C ILE A 501 13.39 24.63 5.07
N ASN A 502 14.63 24.41 4.65
CA ASN A 502 15.27 25.19 3.59
C ASN A 502 15.84 24.27 2.53
N VAL A 503 15.64 24.60 1.25
CA VAL A 503 16.20 23.88 0.10
C VAL A 503 16.84 24.89 -0.83
N TYR A 504 18.12 24.73 -1.14
CA TYR A 504 18.82 25.62 -2.07
C TYR A 504 20.03 24.96 -2.73
N GLY A 505 20.33 25.39 -3.94
CA GLY A 505 21.47 24.91 -4.71
C GLY A 505 22.68 25.82 -4.66
N VAL A 506 23.85 25.27 -4.96
CA VAL A 506 25.08 26.07 -5.19
C VAL A 506 25.70 25.77 -6.54
N ASP A 507 26.43 26.73 -7.08
CA ASP A 507 27.32 26.53 -8.23
C ASP A 507 28.64 25.86 -7.82
N SER A 508 29.50 25.56 -8.81
CA SER A 508 30.82 24.95 -8.58
C SER A 508 31.78 25.80 -7.75
N LEU A 509 31.46 27.08 -7.51
CA LEU A 509 32.23 28.01 -6.69
C LEU A 509 31.63 28.14 -5.27
N GLY A 510 30.54 27.43 -4.97
CA GLY A 510 29.85 27.45 -3.69
C GLY A 510 28.93 28.67 -3.49
N ASN A 511 28.61 29.41 -4.55
CA ASN A 511 27.62 30.49 -4.49
C ASN A 511 26.22 29.91 -4.62
N VAL A 512 25.27 30.40 -3.83
CA VAL A 512 23.88 29.95 -3.93
C VAL A 512 23.29 30.37 -5.28
N GLN A 513 22.72 29.42 -6.03
CA GLN A 513 22.05 29.67 -7.31
C GLN A 513 20.64 30.26 -7.11
N SER A 514 20.16 30.98 -8.12
CA SER A 514 18.85 31.67 -8.20
C SER A 514 18.51 32.57 -7.01
N PHE A 515 19.32 33.62 -6.82
CA PHE A 515 18.96 34.73 -5.93
C PHE A 515 17.81 35.53 -6.55
N VAL A 516 16.56 35.12 -6.33
CA VAL A 516 15.41 35.95 -6.73
C VAL A 516 15.36 37.17 -5.82
N GLU A 517 15.00 38.32 -6.38
CA GLU A 517 14.88 39.65 -5.77
C GLU A 517 14.12 39.68 -4.43
N ASP A 518 13.36 38.62 -4.11
CA ASP A 518 12.57 38.49 -2.89
C ASP A 518 13.40 38.21 -1.62
N MET A 519 14.55 37.52 -1.69
CA MET A 519 15.44 37.38 -0.52
C MET A 519 16.18 38.67 -0.16
N ALA A 520 16.31 39.62 -1.09
CA ALA A 520 16.83 40.96 -0.78
C ALA A 520 15.91 41.72 0.19
N SER A 521 14.62 41.34 0.27
CA SER A 521 13.64 41.90 1.21
C SER A 521 13.79 41.37 2.64
N LYS A 522 14.31 40.14 2.83
CA LYS A 522 14.41 39.46 4.15
C LYS A 522 15.64 39.87 5.01
N GLY A 523 16.57 40.66 4.47
CA GLY A 523 17.71 41.17 5.25
C GLY A 523 18.86 40.18 5.41
N LEU A 524 19.57 40.21 6.55
CA LEU A 524 20.70 39.31 6.84
C LEU A 524 20.18 38.01 7.45
N SER A 525 20.52 36.86 6.86
CA SER A 525 20.32 35.55 7.48
C SER A 525 21.64 34.83 7.71
N LEU A 526 21.71 34.07 8.80
CA LEU A 526 22.89 33.33 9.22
C LEU A 526 22.44 32.07 9.93
N ASP A 527 22.77 30.93 9.33
CA ASP A 527 22.55 29.62 9.91
C ASP A 527 23.83 28.82 10.02
N VAL A 528 23.99 28.11 11.14
CA VAL A 528 25.19 27.35 11.48
C VAL A 528 24.80 25.91 11.82
N PHE A 529 25.42 24.95 11.13
CA PHE A 529 25.11 23.51 11.26
C PHE A 529 26.38 22.65 11.28
N PRO A 530 26.41 21.53 12.03
CA PRO A 530 25.49 21.22 13.12
C PRO A 530 25.69 22.20 14.27
N ASN A 531 24.68 22.36 15.13
CA ASN A 531 24.81 23.13 16.36
C ASN A 531 23.99 22.44 17.46
N PRO A 532 24.64 21.78 18.45
CA PRO A 532 26.09 21.80 18.72
C PRO A 532 26.96 21.11 17.65
N SER A 533 28.25 21.43 17.60
CA SER A 533 29.21 20.79 16.68
C SER A 533 30.39 20.12 17.40
N ASP A 534 31.13 19.27 16.69
CA ASP A 534 32.31 18.52 17.16
C ASP A 534 33.65 19.20 16.77
N GLY A 535 33.61 20.49 16.45
CA GLY A 535 34.79 21.28 16.05
C GLY A 535 34.80 21.66 14.57
N ALA A 536 33.87 21.14 13.77
CA ALA A 536 33.57 21.60 12.42
C ALA A 536 32.12 22.07 12.30
N ALA A 537 31.88 23.17 11.59
CA ALA A 537 30.52 23.67 11.32
C ALA A 537 30.46 24.36 9.95
N THR A 538 29.35 24.22 9.26
CA THR A 538 29.05 24.93 8.03
C THR A 538 28.16 26.12 8.33
N VAL A 539 28.55 27.27 7.80
CA VAL A 539 27.77 28.51 7.87
C VAL A 539 27.10 28.73 6.53
N ALA A 540 25.77 28.84 6.53
CA ALA A 540 24.99 29.38 5.44
C ALA A 540 24.70 30.85 5.74
N ALA A 541 25.39 31.75 5.02
CA ALA A 541 25.25 33.18 5.19
C ALA A 541 24.51 33.78 4.00
N PHE A 542 23.53 34.64 4.24
CA PHE A 542 22.78 35.37 3.22
C PHE A 542 22.77 36.87 3.53
N TRP A 543 23.06 37.71 2.54
CA TRP A 543 23.08 39.16 2.73
C TRP A 543 22.59 39.93 1.51
N PRO A 544 21.97 41.11 1.72
CA PRO A 544 21.76 42.08 0.67
C PRO A 544 23.06 42.86 0.39
N GLY A 545 23.23 43.34 -0.84
CA GLY A 545 24.37 44.17 -1.25
C GLY A 545 25.60 43.37 -1.67
N SER A 546 26.62 44.07 -2.18
CA SER A 546 27.74 43.47 -2.94
C SER A 546 28.88 42.91 -2.10
N GLU A 547 28.80 43.06 -0.78
CA GLU A 547 29.81 42.57 0.14
C GLU A 547 29.22 42.29 1.52
N ALA A 548 29.74 41.27 2.18
CA ALA A 548 29.55 41.01 3.59
C ALA A 548 30.85 40.54 4.23
N VAL A 549 30.87 40.47 5.55
CA VAL A 549 31.98 39.92 6.32
C VAL A 549 31.41 38.90 7.30
N LEU A 550 31.91 37.67 7.17
CA LEU A 550 31.72 36.64 8.18
C LEU A 550 32.84 36.74 9.21
N SER A 551 32.48 36.65 10.49
CA SER A 551 33.42 36.68 11.60
C SER A 551 33.04 35.64 12.66
N VAL A 552 34.04 35.05 13.30
CA VAL A 552 33.84 34.14 14.44
C VAL A 552 34.60 34.69 15.62
N ARG A 553 33.93 34.80 16.77
CA ARG A 553 34.54 35.18 18.05
C ARG A 553 34.34 34.09 19.08
N ASP A 554 35.34 33.86 19.93
CA ASP A 554 35.18 32.97 21.08
C ASP A 554 34.40 33.64 22.22
N ALA A 555 34.11 32.90 23.29
CA ALA A 555 33.38 33.40 24.46
C ALA A 555 34.03 34.62 25.16
N THR A 556 35.31 34.90 24.91
CA THR A 556 36.01 36.09 25.44
C THR A 556 35.91 37.30 24.52
N GLY A 557 35.29 37.14 23.34
CA GLY A 557 35.18 38.16 22.30
C GLY A 557 36.37 38.23 21.35
N ARG A 558 37.38 37.37 21.52
CA ARG A 558 38.57 37.31 20.65
C ARG A 558 38.17 36.79 19.27
N LEU A 559 38.60 37.49 18.23
CA LEU A 559 38.36 37.11 16.84
C LEU A 559 39.19 35.86 16.48
N VAL A 560 38.52 34.80 16.05
CA VAL A 560 39.12 33.50 15.71
C VAL A 560 39.14 33.26 14.20
N TYR A 561 38.17 33.82 13.47
CA TYR A 561 38.05 33.69 12.02
C TYR A 561 37.41 34.95 11.42
N ARG A 562 37.81 35.29 10.19
CA ARG A 562 37.21 36.38 9.41
C ARG A 562 37.36 36.12 7.91
N GLU A 563 36.26 36.14 7.17
CA GLU A 563 36.25 36.01 5.70
C GLU A 563 35.43 37.14 5.07
N PRO A 564 35.99 37.90 4.11
CA PRO A 564 35.20 38.79 3.27
C PRO A 564 34.42 37.97 2.24
N LEU A 565 33.11 38.18 2.18
CA LEU A 565 32.21 37.57 1.22
C LEU A 565 31.91 38.61 0.14
N ILE A 566 32.32 38.34 -1.09
CA ILE A 566 32.21 39.28 -2.22
C ILE A 566 31.07 38.84 -3.13
N GLY A 567 30.29 39.81 -3.61
CA GLY A 567 29.13 39.60 -4.46
C GLY A 567 27.82 39.80 -3.69
N ASN A 568 26.74 39.93 -4.45
CA ASN A 568 25.40 39.82 -3.89
C ASN A 568 25.09 38.33 -3.69
N GLY A 569 24.52 37.96 -2.55
CA GLY A 569 23.85 36.67 -2.45
C GLY A 569 24.04 35.92 -1.14
N GLY A 570 24.01 34.58 -1.27
CA GLY A 570 24.26 33.64 -0.20
C GLY A 570 25.53 32.85 -0.46
N ARG A 571 26.28 32.54 0.60
CA ARG A 571 27.52 31.78 0.54
C ARG A 571 27.64 30.79 1.67
N ARG A 572 28.20 29.63 1.33
CA ARG A 572 28.61 28.63 2.30
C ARG A 572 30.06 28.78 2.69
N VAL A 573 30.29 28.74 4.00
CA VAL A 573 31.63 28.78 4.59
C VAL A 573 31.79 27.60 5.53
N SER A 574 32.79 26.76 5.28
CA SER A 574 33.17 25.67 6.18
C SER A 574 34.12 26.19 7.25
N LEU A 575 33.73 26.08 8.51
CA LEU A 575 34.56 26.33 9.69
C LEU A 575 35.10 25.00 10.20
N THR A 576 36.41 24.93 10.44
CA THR A 576 37.06 23.73 10.98
C THR A 576 38.06 24.12 12.06
N GLY A 577 38.32 23.19 12.98
CA GLY A 577 39.31 23.38 14.05
C GLY A 577 38.88 24.38 15.12
N LEU A 578 37.57 24.55 15.34
CA LEU A 578 37.06 25.37 16.43
C LEU A 578 37.32 24.68 17.78
N ALA A 579 37.80 25.43 18.76
CA ALA A 579 38.07 24.88 20.09
C ALA A 579 36.75 24.54 20.82
N PRO A 580 36.73 23.58 21.76
CA PRO A 580 35.55 23.34 22.58
C PRO A 580 35.11 24.59 23.37
N GLY A 581 33.83 24.91 23.34
CA GLY A 581 33.25 26.09 24.00
C GLY A 581 32.23 26.84 23.14
N VAL A 582 31.81 28.01 23.64
CA VAL A 582 30.83 28.87 22.96
C VAL A 582 31.55 29.82 21.98
N HIS A 583 31.05 29.85 20.75
CA HIS A 583 31.46 30.76 19.69
C HIS A 583 30.29 31.64 19.24
N PHE A 584 30.58 32.84 18.78
CA PHE A 584 29.62 33.76 18.18
C PHE A 584 30.00 33.96 16.71
N ILE A 585 29.16 33.45 15.82
CA ILE A 585 29.27 33.63 14.37
C ILE A 585 28.52 34.90 14.02
N GLY A 586 29.19 35.89 13.46
CA GLY A 586 28.61 37.17 13.09
C GLY A 586 28.73 37.42 11.59
N LEU A 587 27.63 37.83 10.98
CA LEU A 587 27.58 38.29 9.59
C LEU A 587 27.23 39.77 9.58
N SER A 588 28.07 40.58 8.92
CA SER A 588 27.84 42.01 8.75
C SER A 588 27.85 42.39 7.27
N SER A 589 26.83 43.12 6.82
CA SER A 589 26.75 43.73 5.49
C SER A 589 26.25 45.16 5.65
N GLU A 590 26.92 46.11 4.98
CA GLU A 590 26.63 47.55 5.08
C GLU A 590 26.52 48.04 6.54
N SER A 591 25.33 48.46 6.97
CA SER A 591 25.02 48.91 8.34
C SER A 591 24.29 47.88 9.20
N ARG A 592 24.09 46.66 8.68
CA ARG A 592 23.35 45.59 9.35
C ARG A 592 24.31 44.52 9.87
N GLN A 593 23.95 43.88 10.98
CA GLN A 593 24.67 42.75 11.54
C GLN A 593 23.71 41.74 12.14
N THR A 594 23.99 40.46 11.97
CA THR A 594 23.33 39.36 12.68
C THR A 594 24.39 38.47 13.34
N VAL A 595 24.02 37.80 14.44
CA VAL A 595 24.93 36.93 15.21
C VAL A 595 24.19 35.68 15.65
N GLN A 596 24.83 34.53 15.48
CA GLN A 596 24.35 33.24 15.97
C GLN A 596 25.36 32.60 16.93
N ARG A 597 24.85 32.00 18.00
CA ARG A 597 25.65 31.25 18.97
C ARG A 597 25.91 29.85 18.42
N LEU A 598 27.17 29.41 18.39
CA LEU A 598 27.59 28.04 18.09
C LEU A 598 28.19 27.40 19.35
N LEU A 599 27.67 26.24 19.76
CA LEU A 599 28.27 25.43 20.82
C LEU A 599 29.17 24.35 20.20
N VAL A 600 30.44 24.31 20.61
CA VAL A 600 31.39 23.27 20.21
C VAL A 600 31.64 22.33 21.39
N LEU A 601 31.29 21.05 21.21
CA LEU A 601 31.46 19.99 22.20
C LEU A 601 32.91 19.53 22.30
N ARG A 602 33.22 18.79 23.38
CA ARG A 602 34.57 18.29 23.66
C ARG A 602 34.85 16.93 23.06
#